data_AF-A0AAE2MKB8-F1
#
_entry.id   AF-A0AAE2MKB8-F1
#
_cell.length_a   1.000
_cell.length_b   1.000
_cell.length_c   1.000
_cell.angle_alpha   90.00
_cell.angle_beta   90.00
_cell.angle_gamma   90.00
#
_symmetry.space_group_name_H-M   'P 1'
#
loop_
_entity.id
_entity.type
_entity.pdbx_description
1 polymer ?
#
loop_
_entity_poly.entity_id
_entity_poly.type
_entity_poly.pdbx_seq_one_letter_code
_entity_poly.pdbx_strand_id
1 'polypeptide(L)'
;MRTGINWLLRIIFLFVFLAACGTFIPRPLIAPVKASSAAASHRILLLSGPIHTDIAIQLGEETRAAFSFLDNPDFPLGHPNAEWLIIGWGGRAFYLETPTWTELKPLPVLRALTIDRSVLHVDLAGHISEPQPAVAAFDIGDDQLARLRNFISDSFVRGAGTVKPIPDAGYGEIDRFFEAKGYFNALFGCNTWTAAALRSAGLRTGLWNPLPQSLRLSLGVYN
;
A
#
# COMPACT_ATOMS: atom_id res chain seq x y z
N MET A 1 -19.80 -38.82 -10.48
CA MET A 1 -19.29 -37.67 -11.25
C MET A 1 -20.10 -36.40 -11.02
N ARG A 2 -21.44 -36.39 -11.22
CA ARG A 2 -22.31 -35.22 -10.96
C ARG A 2 -22.19 -34.61 -9.55
N THR A 3 -22.07 -35.45 -8.51
CA THR A 3 -21.96 -34.98 -7.12
C THR A 3 -20.67 -34.22 -6.84
N GLY A 4 -19.54 -34.65 -7.44
CA GLY A 4 -18.24 -33.98 -7.28
C GLY A 4 -18.19 -32.61 -7.95
N ILE A 5 -18.79 -32.49 -9.14
CA ILE A 5 -18.92 -31.21 -9.85
C ILE A 5 -19.77 -30.22 -9.06
N ASN A 6 -20.89 -30.68 -8.48
CA ASN A 6 -21.74 -29.83 -7.66
C ASN A 6 -21.04 -29.33 -6.38
N TRP A 7 -20.19 -30.15 -5.76
CA TRP A 7 -19.38 -29.73 -4.62
C TRP A 7 -18.32 -28.69 -5.02
N LEU A 8 -17.62 -28.91 -6.13
CA LEU A 8 -16.65 -27.94 -6.65
C LEU A 8 -17.31 -26.59 -6.94
N LEU A 9 -18.47 -26.58 -7.61
CA LEU A 9 -19.22 -25.35 -7.90
C LEU A 9 -19.66 -24.61 -6.63
N ARG A 10 -20.11 -25.33 -5.60
CA ARG A 10 -20.48 -24.72 -4.31
C ARG A 10 -19.29 -24.08 -3.61
N ILE A 11 -18.12 -24.74 -3.66
CA ILE A 11 -16.88 -24.19 -3.09
C ILE A 11 -16.48 -22.93 -3.83
N ILE A 12 -16.46 -22.96 -5.17
CA ILE A 12 -16.14 -21.78 -5.99
C ILE A 12 -17.12 -20.64 -5.69
N PHE A 13 -18.43 -20.92 -5.65
CA PHE A 13 -19.43 -19.93 -5.33
C PHE A 13 -19.19 -19.30 -3.94
N LEU A 14 -18.91 -20.12 -2.92
CA LEU A 14 -18.61 -19.63 -1.59
C LEU A 14 -17.38 -18.74 -1.57
N PHE A 15 -16.28 -19.12 -2.25
CA PHE A 15 -15.08 -18.29 -2.34
C PHE A 15 -15.36 -16.95 -3.02
N VAL A 16 -16.08 -16.95 -4.15
CA VAL A 16 -16.46 -15.72 -4.86
C VAL A 16 -17.36 -14.85 -3.99
N PHE A 17 -18.33 -15.44 -3.30
CA PHE A 17 -19.22 -14.74 -2.39
C PHE A 17 -18.46 -14.09 -1.23
N LEU A 18 -17.55 -14.80 -0.58
CA LEU A 18 -16.72 -14.26 0.49
C LEU A 18 -15.79 -13.15 -0.01
N ALA A 19 -15.19 -13.29 -1.20
CA ALA A 19 -14.37 -12.23 -1.79
C ALA A 19 -15.19 -10.98 -2.12
N ALA A 20 -16.43 -11.15 -2.61
CA ALA A 20 -17.36 -10.06 -2.86
C ALA A 20 -17.76 -9.38 -1.54
N CYS A 21 -18.13 -10.13 -0.51
CA CYS A 21 -18.39 -9.57 0.82
C CYS A 21 -17.16 -8.83 1.38
N GLY A 22 -15.96 -9.39 1.22
CA GLY A 22 -14.71 -8.74 1.60
C GLY A 22 -14.50 -7.38 0.90
N THR A 23 -14.88 -7.30 -0.37
CA THR A 23 -14.72 -6.08 -1.18
C THR A 23 -15.81 -5.03 -0.90
N PHE A 24 -17.06 -5.47 -0.73
CA PHE A 24 -18.25 -4.60 -0.70
C PHE A 24 -18.89 -4.41 0.68
N ILE A 25 -18.34 -4.99 1.73
CA ILE A 25 -18.69 -4.61 3.11
C ILE A 25 -17.67 -3.58 3.58
N PRO A 26 -18.09 -2.33 3.89
CA PRO A 26 -17.15 -1.26 4.20
C PRO A 26 -16.52 -1.43 5.59
N ARG A 27 -15.27 -0.97 5.70
CA ARG A 27 -14.55 -0.79 6.96
C ARG A 27 -13.98 0.64 6.99
N PRO A 28 -14.37 1.47 7.97
CA PRO A 28 -15.39 1.20 9.01
C PRO A 28 -16.83 1.09 8.43
N LEU A 29 -17.69 0.33 9.12
CA LEU A 29 -19.10 0.14 8.75
C LEU A 29 -19.90 1.43 8.87
N ILE A 30 -19.66 2.19 9.94
CA ILE A 30 -20.25 3.49 10.19
C ILE A 30 -19.13 4.52 10.03
N ALA A 31 -19.30 5.44 9.09
CA ALA A 31 -18.40 6.57 8.95
C ALA A 31 -18.91 7.71 9.85
N PRO A 32 -18.04 8.35 10.66
CA PRO A 32 -18.43 9.56 11.35
C PRO A 32 -18.83 10.62 10.30
N VAL A 33 -19.96 11.30 10.53
CA VAL A 33 -20.37 12.43 9.70
C VAL A 33 -19.29 13.50 9.85
N LYS A 34 -18.54 13.78 8.78
CA LYS A 34 -17.59 14.90 8.76
C LYS A 34 -18.38 16.19 9.00
N ALA A 35 -18.14 16.85 10.13
CA ALA A 35 -18.47 18.25 10.25
C ALA A 35 -17.63 18.98 9.19
N SER A 36 -18.27 19.42 8.12
CA SER A 36 -17.64 20.10 7.01
C SER A 36 -17.11 21.46 7.49
N SER A 37 -15.87 21.51 7.97
CA SER A 37 -15.22 22.80 8.26
C SER A 37 -13.72 22.86 7.98
N ALA A 38 -13.05 21.73 7.75
CA ALA A 38 -11.70 21.74 7.19
C ALA A 38 -11.79 21.32 5.72
N ALA A 39 -11.52 22.26 4.80
CA ALA A 39 -11.40 21.95 3.39
C ALA A 39 -10.33 20.86 3.21
N ALA A 40 -10.61 19.82 2.41
CA ALA A 40 -9.59 18.86 2.05
C ALA A 40 -8.44 19.60 1.36
N SER A 41 -7.25 19.50 1.95
CA SER A 41 -6.09 20.36 1.63
C SER A 41 -4.97 19.58 0.95
N HIS A 42 -4.93 18.25 1.12
CA HIS A 42 -3.83 17.42 0.67
C HIS A 42 -4.28 16.34 -0.28
N ARG A 43 -3.59 16.25 -1.41
CA ARG A 43 -3.81 15.20 -2.41
C ARG A 43 -2.87 14.03 -2.13
N ILE A 44 -3.43 12.83 -2.01
CA ILE A 44 -2.67 11.56 -1.97
C ILE A 44 -3.05 10.69 -3.16
N LEU A 45 -2.13 9.84 -3.59
CA LEU A 45 -2.35 8.92 -4.71
C LEU A 45 -2.24 7.47 -4.24
N LEU A 46 -3.14 6.64 -4.73
CA LEU A 46 -2.99 5.20 -4.79
C LEU A 46 -2.40 4.84 -6.15
N LEU A 47 -1.20 4.27 -6.15
CA LEU A 47 -0.56 3.72 -7.34
C LEU A 47 -0.88 2.23 -7.40
N SER A 48 -1.39 1.75 -8.53
CA SER A 48 -1.82 0.36 -8.70
C SER A 48 -1.07 -0.31 -9.83
N GLY A 49 -0.14 -1.19 -9.49
CA GLY A 49 0.46 -2.12 -10.43
C GLY A 49 -0.45 -3.33 -10.71
N PRO A 50 0.03 -4.31 -11.50
CA PRO A 50 -0.74 -5.51 -11.84
C PRO A 50 -1.18 -6.35 -10.62
N ILE A 51 -0.33 -6.40 -9.59
CA ILE A 51 -0.51 -7.25 -8.39
C ILE A 51 -0.21 -6.52 -7.08
N HIS A 52 0.24 -5.27 -7.15
CA HIS A 52 0.76 -4.51 -6.02
C HIS A 52 0.20 -3.08 -5.99
N THR A 53 0.18 -2.47 -4.80
CA THR A 53 -0.24 -1.06 -4.62
C THR A 53 0.68 -0.31 -3.69
N ASP A 54 0.97 0.94 -4.06
CA ASP A 54 1.73 1.91 -3.27
C ASP A 54 0.90 3.15 -2.97
N ILE A 55 1.34 3.94 -1.99
CA ILE A 55 0.76 5.24 -1.66
C ILE A 55 1.79 6.31 -2.00
N ALA A 56 1.39 7.31 -2.77
CA ALA A 56 2.17 8.53 -2.98
C ALA A 56 1.61 9.66 -2.11
N ILE A 57 2.48 10.31 -1.35
CA ILE A 57 2.17 11.48 -0.51
C ILE A 57 2.99 12.65 -1.00
N GLN A 58 2.37 13.83 -1.13
CA GLN A 58 3.09 15.03 -1.51
C GLN A 58 4.19 15.39 -0.50
N LEU A 59 5.37 15.69 -1.01
CA LEU A 59 6.52 16.18 -0.26
C LEU A 59 6.37 17.67 0.03
N GLY A 60 5.42 18.01 0.90
CA GLY A 60 5.38 19.31 1.57
C GLY A 60 6.40 19.40 2.72
N GLU A 61 6.52 20.57 3.33
CA GLU A 61 7.40 20.81 4.48
C GLU A 61 7.16 19.80 5.62
N GLU A 62 5.90 19.59 6.00
CA GLU A 62 5.59 18.67 7.08
C GLU A 62 5.84 17.20 6.73
N THR A 63 5.64 16.78 5.47
CA THR A 63 5.96 15.41 5.03
C THR A 63 7.47 15.20 5.06
N ARG A 64 8.26 16.17 4.59
CA ARG A 64 9.73 16.11 4.69
C ARG A 64 10.19 16.04 6.14
N ALA A 65 9.61 16.85 7.03
CA ALA A 65 9.94 16.81 8.45
C ALA A 65 9.60 15.44 9.08
N ALA A 66 8.40 14.91 8.81
CA ALA A 66 7.95 13.62 9.33
C ALA A 66 8.80 12.43 8.87
N PHE A 67 9.38 12.52 7.67
CA PHE A 67 10.21 11.48 7.07
C PHE A 67 11.70 11.83 6.98
N SER A 68 12.14 12.85 7.71
CA SER A 68 13.55 13.32 7.72
C SER A 68 14.57 12.23 8.06
N PHE A 69 14.16 11.18 8.77
CA PHE A 69 15.00 10.01 9.06
C PHE A 69 15.36 9.16 7.82
N LEU A 70 14.72 9.40 6.67
CA LEU A 70 15.05 8.79 5.39
C LEU A 70 16.10 9.60 4.61
N ASP A 71 16.22 10.90 4.88
CA ASP A 71 17.03 11.81 4.08
C ASP A 71 18.52 11.52 4.25
N ASN A 72 19.20 11.24 3.15
CA ASN A 72 20.63 10.98 3.09
C ASN A 72 21.14 11.21 1.65
N PRO A 73 22.47 11.21 1.40
CA PRO A 73 23.02 11.45 0.05
C PRO A 73 22.48 10.50 -1.02
N ASP A 74 22.13 9.27 -0.64
CA ASP A 74 21.60 8.24 -1.52
C ASP A 74 20.05 8.28 -1.61
N PHE A 75 19.38 9.09 -0.80
CA PHE A 75 17.93 9.29 -0.84
C PHE A 75 17.60 10.76 -0.51
N PRO A 76 17.79 11.68 -1.48
CA PRO A 76 17.74 13.12 -1.22
C PRO A 76 16.28 13.60 -1.15
N LEU A 77 15.65 13.46 0.02
CA LEU A 77 14.26 13.83 0.30
C LEU A 77 14.00 15.34 0.06
N GLY A 78 15.04 16.15 0.26
CA GLY A 78 15.04 17.59 0.02
C GLY A 78 15.27 18.03 -1.43
N HIS A 79 15.42 17.10 -2.39
CA HIS A 79 15.71 17.46 -3.77
C HIS A 79 14.57 18.31 -4.38
N PRO A 80 14.86 19.40 -5.12
CA PRO A 80 13.84 20.33 -5.63
C PRO A 80 12.84 19.68 -6.60
N ASN A 81 13.26 18.63 -7.30
CA ASN A 81 12.38 17.88 -8.22
C ASN A 81 11.64 16.72 -7.53
N ALA A 82 11.84 16.49 -6.22
CA ALA A 82 11.10 15.46 -5.48
C ALA A 82 9.77 16.03 -4.99
N GLU A 83 8.69 15.67 -5.67
CA GLU A 83 7.32 16.13 -5.39
C GLU A 83 6.52 15.11 -4.57
N TRP A 84 6.81 13.82 -4.72
CA TRP A 84 6.06 12.73 -4.11
C TRP A 84 7.00 11.75 -3.40
N LEU A 85 6.61 11.37 -2.19
CA LEU A 85 7.16 10.21 -1.49
C LEU A 85 6.25 9.02 -1.78
N ILE A 86 6.79 7.99 -2.43
CA ILE A 86 6.09 6.74 -2.72
C ILE A 86 6.47 5.71 -1.66
N ILE A 87 5.47 5.09 -1.04
CA ILE A 87 5.68 4.03 -0.05
C ILE A 87 4.81 2.81 -0.35
N GLY A 88 5.47 1.66 -0.38
CA GLY A 88 4.90 0.32 -0.45
C GLY A 88 5.27 -0.54 0.74
N TRP A 89 4.47 -1.57 1.02
CA TRP A 89 4.79 -2.60 2.00
C TRP A 89 4.54 -3.97 1.38
N GLY A 90 5.41 -4.94 1.64
CA GLY A 90 5.27 -6.26 1.01
C GLY A 90 6.26 -7.28 1.54
N GLY A 91 6.20 -8.49 0.97
CA GLY A 91 7.06 -9.60 1.38
C GLY A 91 8.51 -9.36 0.99
N ARG A 92 9.44 -9.62 1.91
CA ARG A 92 10.87 -9.48 1.68
C ARG A 92 11.34 -10.34 0.51
N ALA A 93 11.01 -11.63 0.52
CA ALA A 93 11.39 -12.53 -0.56
C ALA A 93 10.71 -12.13 -1.87
N PHE A 94 9.45 -11.70 -1.81
CA PHE A 94 8.72 -11.29 -3.00
C PHE A 94 9.34 -10.07 -3.69
N TYR A 95 9.63 -9.01 -2.94
CA TYR A 95 10.22 -7.79 -3.48
C TYR A 95 11.69 -7.93 -3.89
N LEU A 96 12.49 -8.64 -3.09
CA LEU A 96 13.93 -8.72 -3.32
C LEU A 96 14.32 -9.82 -4.32
N GLU A 97 13.56 -10.91 -4.40
CA GLU A 97 13.89 -12.05 -5.29
C GLU A 97 13.15 -11.99 -6.64
N THR A 98 12.22 -11.05 -6.84
CA THR A 98 11.44 -10.90 -8.09
C THR A 98 11.52 -9.47 -8.67
N PRO A 99 12.73 -8.98 -9.03
CA PRO A 99 12.91 -7.59 -9.47
C PRO A 99 12.26 -7.28 -10.83
N THR A 100 12.12 -8.27 -11.70
CA THR A 100 11.42 -8.17 -12.98
C THR A 100 10.11 -8.95 -12.90
N TRP A 101 8.98 -8.23 -12.93
CA TRP A 101 7.64 -8.84 -12.81
C TRP A 101 7.32 -9.86 -13.92
N THR A 102 8.05 -9.82 -15.05
CA THR A 102 7.99 -10.83 -16.13
C THR A 102 8.58 -12.18 -15.73
N GLU A 103 9.31 -12.26 -14.62
CA GLU A 103 9.95 -13.47 -14.10
C GLU A 103 9.18 -14.11 -12.94
N LEU A 104 7.89 -13.79 -12.77
CA LEU A 104 7.01 -14.49 -11.83
C LEU A 104 6.95 -15.98 -12.15
N LYS A 105 7.91 -16.73 -11.61
CA LYS A 105 7.92 -18.18 -11.62
C LYS A 105 6.84 -18.65 -10.63
N PRO A 106 6.25 -19.85 -10.84
CA PRO A 106 5.25 -20.41 -9.93
C PRO A 106 5.72 -20.55 -8.47
N LEU A 107 7.04 -20.64 -8.25
CA LEU A 107 7.64 -20.93 -6.95
C LEU A 107 7.66 -19.73 -5.98
N PRO A 108 8.04 -18.51 -6.38
CA PRO A 108 7.80 -17.29 -5.60
C PRO A 108 6.33 -17.09 -5.20
N VAL A 109 5.38 -17.41 -6.10
CA VAL A 109 3.94 -17.33 -5.80
C VAL A 109 3.55 -18.34 -4.69
N LEU A 110 4.10 -19.55 -4.73
CA LEU A 110 3.89 -20.56 -3.66
C LEU A 110 4.53 -20.16 -2.32
N ARG A 111 5.69 -19.50 -2.32
CA ARG A 111 6.29 -18.93 -1.09
C ARG A 111 5.53 -17.70 -0.59
N ALA A 112 4.96 -16.89 -1.46
CA ALA A 112 4.09 -15.80 -1.07
C ALA A 112 2.81 -16.31 -0.38
N LEU A 113 2.38 -17.55 -0.64
CA LEU A 113 1.31 -18.22 0.11
C LEU A 113 1.74 -18.70 1.50
N THR A 114 3.05 -18.74 1.79
CA THR A 114 3.59 -18.97 3.13
C THR A 114 3.80 -17.66 3.89
N ILE A 115 4.26 -17.74 5.13
CA ILE A 115 4.56 -16.57 5.98
C ILE A 115 5.97 -16.08 5.66
N ASP A 116 6.11 -14.80 5.33
CA ASP A 116 7.38 -14.12 5.08
C ASP A 116 7.54 -12.89 6.01
N ARG A 117 8.77 -12.38 6.14
CA ARG A 117 9.01 -11.06 6.73
C ARG A 117 8.57 -9.98 5.75
N SER A 118 8.26 -8.81 6.30
CA SER A 118 7.86 -7.66 5.49
C SER A 118 8.96 -6.62 5.34
N VAL A 119 8.91 -5.90 4.23
CA VAL A 119 9.75 -4.75 3.93
C VAL A 119 8.90 -3.58 3.49
N LEU A 120 9.42 -2.37 3.69
CA LEU A 120 8.89 -1.15 3.10
C LEU A 120 9.74 -0.83 1.87
N HIS A 121 9.05 -0.60 0.77
CA HIS A 121 9.61 0.00 -0.44
C HIS A 121 9.39 1.50 -0.37
N VAL A 122 10.43 2.29 -0.59
CA VAL A 122 10.39 3.74 -0.51
C VAL A 122 11.09 4.33 -1.72
N ASP A 123 10.40 5.24 -2.41
CA ASP A 123 10.91 5.88 -3.62
C ASP A 123 10.51 7.36 -3.66
N LEU A 124 11.19 8.14 -4.49
CA LEU A 124 10.88 9.55 -4.76
C LEU A 124 10.45 9.71 -6.21
N ALA A 125 9.36 10.44 -6.42
CA ALA A 125 8.95 10.84 -7.76
C ALA A 125 8.85 12.36 -7.89
N GLY A 126 9.15 12.86 -9.09
CA GLY A 126 8.75 14.20 -9.50
C GLY A 126 7.28 14.23 -9.87
N HIS A 127 6.90 15.20 -10.69
CA HIS A 127 5.51 15.37 -11.10
C HIS A 127 4.87 14.09 -11.66
N ILE A 128 3.73 13.69 -11.09
CA ILE A 128 2.88 12.60 -11.59
C ILE A 128 1.69 13.24 -12.30
N SER A 129 1.62 13.12 -13.62
CA SER A 129 0.49 13.64 -14.39
C SER A 129 -0.79 12.84 -14.12
N GLU A 130 -1.93 13.51 -13.99
CA GLU A 130 -3.24 12.88 -13.76
C GLU A 130 -4.26 13.38 -14.82
N PRO A 131 -5.23 12.55 -15.25
CA PRO A 131 -5.53 11.19 -14.78
C PRO A 131 -4.67 10.12 -15.46
N GLN A 132 -4.41 9.02 -14.74
CA GLN A 132 -3.82 7.81 -15.30
C GLN A 132 -4.62 6.56 -14.88
N PRO A 133 -4.74 5.52 -15.73
CA PRO A 133 -5.52 4.33 -15.40
C PRO A 133 -5.05 3.59 -14.13
N ALA A 134 -3.74 3.62 -13.85
CA ALA A 134 -3.13 2.97 -12.70
C ALA A 134 -3.12 3.86 -11.44
N VAL A 135 -3.56 5.12 -11.53
CA VAL A 135 -3.54 6.08 -10.42
C VAL A 135 -4.98 6.36 -9.99
N ALA A 136 -5.21 6.40 -8.69
CA ALA A 136 -6.44 6.93 -8.11
C ALA A 136 -6.06 7.97 -7.06
N ALA A 137 -6.77 9.08 -7.02
CA ALA A 137 -6.42 10.21 -6.17
C ALA A 137 -7.51 10.53 -5.18
N PHE A 138 -7.09 10.93 -3.99
CA PHE A 138 -7.99 11.23 -2.88
C PHE A 138 -7.52 12.51 -2.19
N ASP A 139 -8.46 13.41 -1.92
CA ASP A 139 -8.19 14.62 -1.17
C ASP A 139 -8.56 14.39 0.30
N ILE A 140 -7.61 14.67 1.18
CA ILE A 140 -7.71 14.44 2.63
C ILE A 140 -7.35 15.71 3.40
N GLY A 141 -7.92 15.87 4.60
CA GLY A 141 -7.58 17.00 5.49
C GLY A 141 -6.27 16.79 6.25
N ASP A 142 -5.82 17.82 6.96
CA ASP A 142 -4.54 17.82 7.69
C ASP A 142 -4.43 16.67 8.70
N ASP A 143 -5.47 16.47 9.54
CA ASP A 143 -5.52 15.40 10.52
C ASP A 143 -5.49 14.00 9.88
N GLN A 144 -6.11 13.87 8.70
CA GLN A 144 -6.11 12.62 7.94
C GLN A 144 -4.71 12.31 7.42
N LEU A 145 -4.01 13.32 6.88
CA LEU A 145 -2.64 13.19 6.42
C LEU A 145 -1.67 12.92 7.58
N ALA A 146 -1.85 13.56 8.74
CA ALA A 146 -1.07 13.28 9.94
C ALA A 146 -1.19 11.82 10.38
N ARG A 147 -2.41 11.26 10.41
CA ARG A 147 -2.63 9.84 10.74
C ARG A 147 -2.02 8.89 9.70
N LEU A 148 -2.08 9.24 8.42
CA LEU A 148 -1.44 8.47 7.35
C LEU A 148 0.08 8.41 7.53
N ARG A 149 0.71 9.58 7.72
CA ARG A 149 2.16 9.69 7.97
C ARG A 149 2.58 8.89 9.20
N ASN A 150 1.82 8.98 10.29
CA ASN A 150 2.08 8.21 11.51
C ASN A 150 1.98 6.70 11.26
N PHE A 151 0.93 6.24 10.59
CA PHE A 151 0.78 4.82 10.23
C PHE A 151 1.96 4.30 9.41
N ILE A 152 2.41 5.08 8.43
CA ILE A 152 3.54 4.70 7.58
C ILE A 152 4.85 4.71 8.39
N SER A 153 5.11 5.76 9.17
CA SER A 153 6.30 5.84 10.04
C SER A 153 6.35 4.70 11.07
N ASP A 154 5.18 4.31 11.60
CA ASP A 154 5.06 3.19 12.53
C ASP A 154 5.26 1.82 11.86
N SER A 155 5.17 1.74 10.54
CA SER A 155 5.42 0.50 9.79
C SER A 155 6.90 0.14 9.72
N PHE A 156 7.82 1.09 9.94
CA PHE A 156 9.26 0.82 9.94
C PHE A 156 9.72 0.04 11.17
N VAL A 157 10.65 -0.90 10.98
CA VAL A 157 11.44 -1.47 12.08
C VAL A 157 12.56 -0.51 12.43
N ARG A 158 12.69 -0.19 13.71
CA ARG A 158 13.77 0.64 14.24
C ARG A 158 14.72 -0.17 15.10
N GLY A 159 16.02 0.12 15.01
CA GLY A 159 17.06 -0.40 15.89
C GLY A 159 17.96 0.74 16.36
N ALA A 160 18.25 0.82 17.66
CA ALA A 160 19.03 1.93 18.23
C ALA A 160 18.53 3.34 17.82
N GLY A 161 17.22 3.50 17.60
CA GLY A 161 16.58 4.77 17.23
C GLY A 161 16.50 5.04 15.71
N THR A 162 17.20 4.29 14.87
CA THR A 162 17.22 4.48 13.41
C THR A 162 16.40 3.41 12.69
N VAL A 163 15.90 3.73 11.50
CA VAL A 163 15.29 2.72 10.60
C VAL A 163 16.35 1.76 10.07
N LYS A 164 15.97 0.53 9.76
CA LYS A 164 16.90 -0.50 9.26
C LYS A 164 16.83 -0.60 7.73
N PRO A 165 17.76 0.01 6.97
CA PRO A 165 17.80 -0.18 5.52
C PRO A 165 18.22 -1.61 5.17
N ILE A 166 17.77 -2.07 4.01
CA ILE A 166 18.25 -3.29 3.37
C ILE A 166 19.29 -2.86 2.33
N PRO A 167 20.58 -3.14 2.56
CA PRO A 167 21.63 -2.73 1.63
C PRO A 167 21.48 -3.46 0.29
N ASP A 168 21.95 -2.80 -0.77
CA ASP A 168 22.00 -3.34 -2.13
C ASP A 168 20.62 -3.77 -2.70
N ALA A 169 19.54 -3.21 -2.14
CA ALA A 169 18.17 -3.44 -2.57
C ALA A 169 17.52 -2.15 -3.06
N GLY A 170 17.03 -2.18 -4.30
CA GLY A 170 16.28 -1.10 -4.93
C GLY A 170 16.13 -1.32 -6.43
N TYR A 171 15.06 -0.79 -7.03
CA TYR A 171 14.84 -0.89 -8.49
C TYR A 171 15.49 0.24 -9.30
N GLY A 172 15.94 1.30 -8.64
CA GLY A 172 16.51 2.48 -9.26
C GLY A 172 17.45 3.25 -8.32
N GLU A 173 17.99 4.36 -8.81
CA GLU A 173 19.03 5.12 -8.11
C GLU A 173 18.57 5.64 -6.75
N ILE A 174 17.30 6.02 -6.61
CA ILE A 174 16.70 6.58 -5.39
C ILE A 174 15.66 5.65 -4.75
N ASP A 175 15.62 4.39 -5.17
CA ASP A 175 14.71 3.36 -4.66
C ASP A 175 15.37 2.64 -3.48
N ARG A 176 14.71 2.61 -2.32
CA ARG A 176 15.28 2.03 -1.09
C ARG A 176 14.31 1.08 -0.42
N PHE A 177 14.85 0.00 0.13
CA PHE A 177 14.11 -0.94 0.96
C PHE A 177 14.50 -0.84 2.44
N PHE A 178 13.52 -1.01 3.32
CA PHE A 178 13.70 -1.02 4.77
C PHE A 178 12.98 -2.20 5.40
N GLU A 179 13.50 -2.72 6.51
CA GLU A 179 12.79 -3.73 7.31
C GLU A 179 11.48 -3.15 7.86
N ALA A 180 10.39 -3.89 7.73
CA ALA A 180 9.05 -3.45 8.13
C ALA A 180 8.44 -4.35 9.19
N LYS A 181 7.59 -3.76 10.04
CA LYS A 181 6.82 -4.50 11.04
C LYS A 181 5.74 -5.35 10.36
N GLY A 182 5.54 -6.54 10.90
CA GLY A 182 4.52 -7.47 10.46
C GLY A 182 5.08 -8.68 9.72
N TYR A 183 4.15 -9.51 9.26
CA TYR A 183 4.44 -10.70 8.46
C TYR A 183 3.62 -10.63 7.20
N PHE A 184 4.24 -10.96 6.08
CA PHE A 184 3.61 -10.98 4.78
C PHE A 184 3.01 -12.36 4.48
N ASN A 185 1.84 -12.34 3.87
CA ASN A 185 1.22 -13.48 3.19
C ASN A 185 0.44 -12.93 2.00
N ALA A 186 0.29 -13.69 0.91
CA ALA A 186 -0.41 -13.22 -0.29
C ALA A 186 -1.88 -12.80 -0.03
N LEU A 187 -2.54 -13.36 0.99
CA LEU A 187 -3.90 -12.95 1.40
C LEU A 187 -3.90 -11.74 2.36
N PHE A 188 -2.77 -11.47 3.01
CA PHE A 188 -2.54 -10.37 3.96
C PHE A 188 -1.28 -9.61 3.57
N GLY A 189 -1.28 -9.15 2.32
CA GLY A 189 -0.12 -8.56 1.66
C GLY A 189 -0.21 -7.05 1.53
N CYS A 190 0.54 -6.52 0.57
CA CYS A 190 0.60 -5.12 0.20
C CYS A 190 -0.76 -4.43 0.12
N ASN A 191 -1.70 -5.00 -0.64
CA ASN A 191 -3.03 -4.41 -0.86
C ASN A 191 -3.81 -4.26 0.45
N THR A 192 -3.63 -5.20 1.40
CA THR A 192 -4.27 -5.12 2.72
C THR A 192 -3.60 -4.11 3.65
N TRP A 193 -2.27 -3.94 3.56
CA TRP A 193 -1.54 -2.89 4.25
C TRP A 193 -1.93 -1.51 3.72
N THR A 194 -1.99 -1.34 2.39
CA THR A 194 -2.44 -0.12 1.73
C THR A 194 -3.87 0.22 2.13
N ALA A 195 -4.78 -0.76 2.15
CA ALA A 195 -6.13 -0.56 2.67
C ALA A 195 -6.15 -0.12 4.14
N ALA A 196 -5.26 -0.65 4.99
CA ALA A 196 -5.14 -0.23 6.39
C ALA A 196 -4.60 1.21 6.52
N ALA A 197 -3.60 1.59 5.73
CA ALA A 197 -3.05 2.94 5.68
C ALA A 197 -4.11 3.96 5.22
N LEU A 198 -4.82 3.68 4.13
CA LEU A 198 -5.89 4.56 3.65
C LEU A 198 -7.02 4.71 4.68
N ARG A 199 -7.35 3.63 5.41
CA ARG A 199 -8.31 3.70 6.52
C ARG A 199 -7.80 4.49 7.72
N SER A 200 -6.51 4.48 8.02
CA SER A 200 -5.94 5.35 9.07
C SER A 200 -6.08 6.83 8.68
N ALA A 201 -5.96 7.12 7.37
CA ALA A 201 -6.27 8.42 6.79
C ALA A 201 -7.78 8.74 6.77
N GLY A 202 -8.66 7.84 7.23
CA GLY A 202 -10.11 8.07 7.27
C GLY A 202 -10.83 7.83 5.95
N LEU A 203 -10.17 7.25 4.93
CA LEU A 203 -10.85 6.70 3.76
C LEU A 203 -11.52 5.37 4.13
N ARG A 204 -12.45 4.92 3.31
CA ARG A 204 -13.16 3.66 3.49
C ARG A 204 -12.73 2.65 2.43
N THR A 205 -12.48 1.42 2.87
CA THR A 205 -12.21 0.28 1.98
C THR A 205 -13.11 -0.87 2.38
N GLY A 206 -13.03 -1.98 1.66
CA GLY A 206 -13.67 -3.23 2.01
C GLY A 206 -13.04 -3.82 3.27
N LEU A 207 -13.71 -4.80 3.84
CA LEU A 207 -13.15 -5.63 4.92
C LEU A 207 -11.85 -6.32 4.49
N TRP A 208 -11.77 -6.79 3.25
CA TRP A 208 -10.65 -7.55 2.71
C TRP A 208 -10.44 -7.27 1.21
N ASN A 209 -9.26 -6.75 0.88
CA ASN A 209 -8.86 -6.39 -0.48
C ASN A 209 -7.47 -6.95 -0.79
N PRO A 210 -7.35 -8.25 -1.12
CA PRO A 210 -6.06 -8.89 -1.36
C PRO A 210 -5.45 -8.56 -2.73
N LEU A 211 -6.23 -7.97 -3.65
CA LEU A 211 -5.82 -7.64 -5.02
C LEU A 211 -5.97 -6.14 -5.30
N PRO A 212 -5.11 -5.52 -6.15
CA PRO A 212 -5.25 -4.10 -6.51
C PRO A 212 -6.63 -3.76 -7.07
N GLN A 213 -7.17 -4.63 -7.93
CA GLN A 213 -8.49 -4.44 -8.55
C GLN A 213 -9.61 -4.42 -7.50
N SER A 214 -9.53 -5.29 -6.49
CA SER A 214 -10.50 -5.32 -5.39
C SER A 214 -10.42 -4.06 -4.53
N LEU A 215 -9.22 -3.56 -4.26
CA LEU A 215 -9.01 -2.35 -3.48
C LEU A 215 -9.51 -1.11 -4.23
N ARG A 216 -9.14 -0.96 -5.51
CA ARG A 216 -9.61 0.13 -6.37
C ARG A 216 -11.12 0.16 -6.48
N LEU A 217 -11.73 -1.00 -6.72
CA LEU A 217 -13.19 -1.11 -6.81
C LEU A 217 -13.85 -0.67 -5.52
N SER A 218 -13.34 -1.14 -4.38
CA SER A 218 -13.87 -0.74 -3.08
C SER A 218 -13.73 0.76 -2.81
N LEU A 219 -12.56 1.34 -3.10
CA LEU A 219 -12.32 2.76 -2.88
C LEU A 219 -13.28 3.62 -3.70
N GLY A 220 -13.49 3.29 -4.97
CA GLY A 220 -14.42 4.02 -5.85
C GLY A 220 -15.89 3.85 -5.50
N VAL A 221 -16.25 2.88 -4.64
CA VAL A 221 -17.62 2.74 -4.13
C VAL A 221 -17.86 3.62 -2.90
N TYR A 222 -16.83 3.94 -2.12
CA TYR A 222 -17.01 4.56 -0.79
C TYR A 222 -16.44 5.96 -0.62
N ASN A 223 -15.61 6.45 -1.54
CA ASN A 223 -14.91 7.74 -1.44
C ASN A 223 -15.01 8.48 -2.77
#